data_AF-A0A8J3X0P7-F1
#
_entry.id   AF-A0A8J3X0P7-F1
#
_cell.length_a   1.000
_cell.length_b   1.000
_cell.length_c   1.000
_cell.angle_alpha   90.00
_cell.angle_beta   90.00
_cell.angle_gamma   90.00
#
_symmetry.space_group_name_H-M   'P 1'
#
loop_
_entity.id
_entity.type
_entity.pdbx_description
1 polymer ?
#
loop_
_entity_poly.entity_id
_entity_poly.type
_entity_poly.pdbx_seq_one_letter_code
_entity_poly.pdbx_strand_id
1 'polypeptide(L)'
;MVTSVESVRAEALFASPLQSSDQPAAPEVLRAVATTLRRFGSRGCAARVAGEFGEHPDTAVHRMTWALEMIRSVYPTPAQPDAQPEPQPLALAG
;
A
#
# COMPACT_ATOMS: atom_id res chain seq x y z
N MET A 1 -7.32 8.49 -4.41
CA MET A 1 -6.86 9.25 -3.23
C MET A 1 -6.21 8.25 -2.29
N VAL A 2 -4.97 8.49 -1.83
CA VAL A 2 -4.24 7.57 -0.94
C VAL A 2 -4.83 7.68 0.46
N THR A 3 -5.16 6.56 1.09
CA THR A 3 -5.63 6.60 2.50
C THR A 3 -4.44 6.81 3.45
N SER A 4 -4.69 7.34 4.66
CA SER A 4 -3.61 7.52 5.65
C SER A 4 -2.90 6.19 5.99
N VAL A 5 -3.63 5.07 6.03
CA VAL A 5 -3.06 3.74 6.27
C VAL A 5 -2.22 3.25 5.08
N GLU A 6 -2.69 3.50 3.85
CA GLU A 6 -1.93 3.20 2.62
C GLU A 6 -0.62 3.97 2.59
N SER A 7 -0.63 5.27 2.94
CA SER A 7 0.58 6.10 3.03
C SER A 7 1.59 5.50 4.00
N VAL A 8 1.17 5.17 5.22
CA VAL A 8 2.05 4.60 6.24
C VAL A 8 2.66 3.26 5.79
N ARG A 9 1.89 2.41 5.10
CA ARG A 9 2.40 1.15 4.56
C ARG A 9 3.39 1.38 3.41
N ALA A 10 3.10 2.34 2.53
CA ALA A 10 3.98 2.68 1.42
C ALA A 10 5.29 3.30 1.91
N GLU A 11 5.25 4.20 2.89
CA GLU A 11 6.44 4.77 3.55
C GLU A 11 7.28 3.69 4.23
N ALA A 12 6.64 2.71 4.87
CA ALA A 12 7.34 1.58 5.46
C ALA A 12 7.98 0.67 4.40
N LEU A 13 7.29 0.40 3.29
CA LEU A 13 7.86 -0.38 2.19
C LEU A 13 9.02 0.37 1.52
N PHE A 14 8.87 1.68 1.31
CA PHE A 14 9.92 2.57 0.82
C PHE A 14 11.16 2.51 1.71
N ALA A 15 10.99 2.59 3.03
CA ALA A 15 12.09 2.55 3.99
C ALA A 15 12.70 1.15 4.21
N SER A 16 12.11 0.11 3.62
CA SER A 16 12.59 -1.28 3.74
C SER A 16 13.68 -1.58 2.71
N PRO A 17 14.53 -2.61 2.91
CA PRO A 17 15.54 -3.00 1.93
C PRO A 17 14.96 -3.68 0.68
N LEU A 18 13.66 -3.96 0.65
CA LEU A 18 13.00 -4.65 -0.46
C LEU A 18 12.94 -3.72 -1.69
N GLN A 19 13.24 -4.25 -2.87
CA GLN A 19 13.25 -3.51 -4.14
C GLN A 19 12.41 -4.19 -5.21
N SER A 20 12.01 -3.43 -6.22
CA SER A 20 11.16 -3.91 -7.33
C SER A 20 11.78 -5.03 -8.13
N SER A 21 13.12 -5.01 -8.30
CA SER A 21 13.85 -6.00 -9.10
C SER A 21 13.82 -7.41 -8.51
N ASP A 22 13.59 -7.53 -7.19
CA ASP A 22 13.54 -8.82 -6.50
C ASP A 22 12.21 -9.56 -6.77
N GLN A 23 11.26 -8.90 -7.46
CA GLN A 23 9.93 -9.42 -7.76
C GLN A 23 9.22 -10.01 -6.53
N PRO A 24 9.10 -9.24 -5.43
CA PRO A 24 8.65 -9.78 -4.16
C PRO A 24 7.20 -10.25 -4.20
N ALA A 25 6.94 -11.38 -3.55
CA ALA A 25 5.60 -11.88 -3.35
C ALA A 25 4.90 -11.13 -2.20
N ALA A 26 3.56 -11.17 -2.19
CA ALA A 26 2.73 -10.56 -1.15
C ALA A 26 3.20 -10.82 0.30
N PRO A 27 3.51 -12.06 0.74
CA PRO A 27 3.96 -12.29 2.12
C PRO A 27 5.29 -11.59 2.46
N GLU A 28 6.19 -11.40 1.49
CA GLU A 28 7.46 -10.71 1.69
C GLU A 28 7.25 -9.22 1.90
N VAL A 29 6.35 -8.62 1.10
CA VAL A 29 5.93 -7.23 1.25
C VAL A 29 5.28 -7.00 2.62
N LEU A 30 4.35 -7.87 3.03
CA LEU A 30 3.70 -7.80 4.35
C LEU A 30 4.73 -7.86 5.48
N ARG A 31 5.69 -8.78 5.39
CA ARG A 31 6.75 -8.94 6.39
C ARG A 31 7.69 -7.73 6.43
N ALA A 32 8.07 -7.20 5.26
CA ALA A 32 8.94 -6.04 5.13
C ALA A 32 8.29 -4.79 5.76
N VAL A 33 7.01 -4.54 5.45
CA VAL A 33 6.23 -3.44 6.03
C VAL A 33 6.16 -3.57 7.55
N ALA A 34 5.77 -4.74 8.06
CA ALA A 34 5.63 -4.96 9.50
C ALA A 34 6.97 -4.82 10.23
N THR A 35 8.06 -5.33 9.64
CA THR A 35 9.41 -5.24 10.23
C THR A 35 9.92 -3.80 10.24
N THR A 36 9.69 -3.06 9.16
CA THR A 36 10.15 -1.67 9.03
C THR A 36 9.37 -0.75 9.97
N LEU A 37 8.05 -0.95 10.10
CA LEU A 37 7.23 -0.24 11.08
C LEU A 37 7.64 -0.55 12.53
N ARG A 38 7.95 -1.81 12.85
CA ARG A 38 8.47 -2.14 14.19
C ARG A 38 9.81 -1.47 14.48
N ARG A 39 10.66 -1.32 13.46
CA ARG A 39 12.01 -0.77 13.62
C ARG A 39 12.02 0.75 13.74
N PHE A 40 11.23 1.46 12.94
CA PHE A 40 11.30 2.92 12.83
C PHE A 40 10.04 3.65 13.29
N GLY A 41 8.92 2.94 13.44
CA GLY A 41 7.60 3.56 13.58
C GLY A 41 7.18 4.33 12.32
N SER A 42 5.96 4.86 12.32
CA SER A 42 5.44 5.64 11.20
C SER A 42 6.27 6.91 10.96
N ARG A 43 6.54 7.70 12.00
CA ARG A 43 7.33 8.95 11.88
C ARG A 43 8.76 8.70 11.40
N GLY A 44 9.40 7.61 11.83
CA GLY A 44 10.75 7.27 11.35
C GLY A 44 10.76 6.81 9.89
N CYS A 45 9.70 6.17 9.41
CA CYS A 45 9.54 5.87 7.99
C CYS A 45 9.37 7.17 7.19
N ALA A 46 8.46 8.06 7.62
CA ALA A 46 8.25 9.36 6.99
C ALA A 46 9.53 10.23 6.94
N ALA A 47 10.32 10.24 8.01
CA ALA A 47 11.58 10.98 8.06
C ALA A 47 12.60 10.45 7.04
N ARG A 48 12.70 9.13 6.86
CA ARG A 48 13.58 8.53 5.85
C ARG A 48 13.11 8.84 4.43
N VAL A 49 11.80 8.78 4.19
CA VAL A 49 11.21 9.22 2.91
C VAL A 49 11.61 10.66 2.63
N ALA A 50 11.37 11.57 3.58
CA ALA A 50 11.74 12.98 3.42
C ALA A 50 13.25 13.18 3.16
N GLY A 51 14.11 12.43 3.84
CA GLY A 51 15.55 12.45 3.61
C GLY A 51 15.93 12.07 2.17
N GLU A 52 15.41 10.94 1.68
CA GLU A 52 15.68 10.50 0.30
C GLU A 52 15.12 11.48 -0.73
N PHE A 53 13.96 12.10 -0.49
CA PHE A 53 13.44 13.15 -1.36
C PHE A 53 14.28 14.42 -1.36
N GLY A 54 15.02 14.70 -0.28
CA GLY A 54 15.97 15.82 -0.21
C GLY A 54 17.27 15.56 -0.96
N GLU A 55 17.81 14.33 -0.83
CA GLU A 55 19.10 13.96 -1.41
C GLU A 55 18.99 13.48 -2.87
N HIS A 56 18.02 12.61 -3.16
CA HIS A 56 17.84 11.93 -4.44
C HIS A 56 16.37 11.90 -4.87
N PRO A 57 15.79 13.06 -5.25
CA PRO A 57 14.35 13.19 -5.51
C PRO A 57 13.86 12.23 -6.61
N ASP A 58 14.57 12.09 -7.72
CA ASP A 58 14.19 11.19 -8.81
C ASP A 58 14.14 9.72 -8.37
N THR A 59 15.14 9.27 -7.61
CA THR A 59 15.17 7.91 -7.07
C THR A 59 14.02 7.70 -6.07
N ALA A 60 13.74 8.69 -5.24
CA ALA A 60 12.65 8.66 -4.29
C ALA A 60 11.27 8.60 -4.98
N VAL A 61 11.06 9.35 -6.07
CA VAL A 61 9.82 9.28 -6.86
C VAL A 61 9.59 7.88 -7.42
N HIS A 62 10.59 7.29 -8.06
CA HIS A 62 10.47 5.94 -8.62
C HIS A 62 10.17 4.90 -7.53
N ARG A 63 10.87 4.99 -6.40
CA ARG A 63 10.69 4.06 -5.28
C ARG A 63 9.32 4.22 -4.60
N MET A 64 8.84 5.44 -4.43
CA MET A 64 7.53 5.69 -3.83
C MET A 64 6.38 5.26 -4.75
N THR A 65 6.52 5.49 -6.05
CA THR A 65 5.56 5.01 -7.06
C THR A 65 5.41 3.50 -6.99
N TRP A 66 6.53 2.78 -7.02
CA TRP A 66 6.53 1.32 -6.88
C TRP A 66 5.92 0.88 -5.54
N ALA A 67 6.29 1.54 -4.43
CA ALA A 67 5.77 1.17 -3.12
C ALA A 67 4.24 1.31 -3.06
N LEU A 68 3.68 2.39 -3.60
CA LEU A 68 2.23 2.60 -3.66
C LEU A 68 1.52 1.53 -4.50
N GLU A 69 2.04 1.22 -5.68
CA GLU A 69 1.49 0.18 -6.54
C GLU A 69 1.51 -1.19 -5.84
N MET A 70 2.62 -1.53 -5.20
CA MET A 70 2.76 -2.80 -4.50
C MET A 70 1.83 -2.90 -3.29
N ILE A 71 1.70 -1.83 -2.50
CA ILE A 71 0.76 -1.80 -1.36
C ILE A 71 -0.68 -1.93 -1.84
N ARG A 72 -1.08 -1.28 -2.93
CA ARG A 72 -2.44 -1.42 -3.49
C ARG A 72 -2.72 -2.85 -3.98
N SER A 73 -1.72 -3.49 -4.57
CA SER A 73 -1.84 -4.88 -5.04
C SER A 73 -1.98 -5.87 -3.88
N VAL A 74 -1.20 -5.69 -2.81
CA VAL A 74 -1.21 -6.59 -1.63
C VAL A 74 -2.39 -6.32 -0.69
N TYR A 75 -2.84 -5.06 -0.60
CA TYR A 75 -3.97 -4.63 0.20
C TYR A 75 -5.05 -4.08 -0.72
N PRO A 76 -5.81 -4.95 -1.41
CA PRO A 76 -6.93 -4.48 -2.22
C PRO A 76 -7.88 -3.73 -1.29
N THR A 77 -8.13 -2.46 -1.61
CA THR A 77 -9.26 -1.75 -1.02
C THR A 77 -10.50 -2.59 -1.31
N PRO A 78 -11.33 -2.95 -0.31
CA PRO A 78 -12.58 -3.60 -0.60
C PRO A 78 -13.30 -2.69 -1.59
N ALA A 79 -13.56 -3.20 -2.81
CA ALA A 79 -14.44 -2.53 -3.73
C ALA A 79 -15.69 -2.22 -2.92
N GLN A 80 -16.12 -0.95 -2.87
CA GLN A 80 -17.48 -0.65 -2.46
C GLN A 80 -18.34 -1.64 -3.24
N PRO A 81 -19.15 -2.51 -2.58
CA PRO A 81 -20.01 -3.40 -3.33
C PRO A 81 -20.92 -2.51 -4.17
N ASP A 82 -20.62 -2.41 -5.47
CA ASP A 82 -21.51 -1.84 -6.44
C ASP A 82 -22.84 -2.57 -6.27
N ALA A 83 -23.86 -1.79 -5.90
CA ALA A 83 -25.27 -2.13 -5.84
C ALA A 83 -25.59 -3.59 -5.48
N GLN A 84 -26.10 -3.80 -4.25
CA GLN A 84 -26.96 -4.96 -3.98
C GLN A 84 -27.93 -5.12 -5.17
N PRO A 85 -28.00 -6.27 -5.85
CA PRO A 85 -29.04 -6.49 -6.83
C PRO A 85 -30.36 -6.29 -6.08
N GLU A 86 -31.15 -5.31 -6.53
CA GLU A 86 -32.46 -5.03 -5.94
C GLU A 86 -33.23 -6.35 -5.83
N PRO A 87 -33.85 -6.65 -4.67
CA PRO A 87 -34.61 -7.88 -4.52
C PRO A 87 -35.72 -7.89 -5.57
N GLN A 88 -35.65 -8.80 -6.53
CA GLN A 88 -36.69 -8.94 -7.54
C GLN A 88 -38.00 -9.29 -6.81
N PRO A 89 -39.09 -8.55 -7.05
CA PRO A 89 -40.35 -8.86 -6.41
C PRO A 89 -40.72 -10.29 -6.82
N LEU A 90 -40.88 -11.13 -5.81
CA LEU A 90 -41.39 -12.49 -5.91
C LEU A 90 -42.69 -12.40 -6.72
N ALA A 91 -42.64 -12.80 -8.00
CA ALA A 91 -43.83 -12.95 -8.80
C ALA A 91 -44.68 -14.02 -8.11
N LEU A 92 -45.70 -13.55 -7.38
CA LEU A 92 -46.74 -14.39 -6.81
C LEU A 92 -47.41 -15.07 -8.00
N ALA A 93 -47.17 -16.37 -8.16
CA ALA A 93 -48.06 -17.23 -8.90
C ALA A 93 -49.42 -17.22 -8.18
N GLY A 94 -50.48 -16.85 -8.90
CA GLY A 94 -51.86 -16.80 -8.42
C GLY A 94 -52.77 -16.21 -9.48
#